data_AF-A0A975Q029-F1
#
_entry.id   AF-A0A975Q029-F1
#
_cell.length_a   1.000
_cell.length_b   1.000
_cell.length_c   1.000
_cell.angle_alpha   90.00
_cell.angle_beta   90.00
_cell.angle_gamma   90.00
#
_symmetry.space_group_name_H-M   'P 1'
#
loop_
_entity.id
_entity.type
_entity.pdbx_description
1 polymer ?
#
loop_
_entity_poly.entity_id
_entity_poly.type
_entity_poly.pdbx_seq_one_letter_code
_entity_poly.pdbx_strand_id
1 'polypeptide(L)'
;MSYDPGALDAALAAAVGDDAGLIADLRTAFLESAERQLDLLSRARCDANWQLAAYRLKGLAASFGVSGLMALADEAAQSAPGDPKMLRRLRAAVTEFALG
;
A
#
# COMPACT_ATOMS: atom_id res chain seq x y z
N MET A 1 -7.19 -11.92 6.77
CA MET A 1 -7.10 -10.53 7.22
C MET A 1 -7.90 -9.69 6.25
N SER A 2 -8.92 -8.97 6.72
CA SER A 2 -9.46 -7.80 5.99
C SER A 2 -8.48 -6.65 6.22
N TYR A 3 -8.07 -5.96 5.16
CA TYR A 3 -7.24 -4.77 5.29
C TYR A 3 -8.20 -3.59 5.43
N ASP A 4 -8.38 -3.10 6.66
CA ASP A 4 -9.42 -2.13 7.04
C ASP A 4 -9.38 -0.85 6.16
N PRO A 5 -10.28 -0.70 5.16
CA PRO A 5 -10.33 0.47 4.30
C PRO A 5 -10.76 1.72 5.08
N GLY A 6 -11.54 1.53 6.16
CA GLY A 6 -12.03 2.62 7.01
C GLY A 6 -10.91 3.37 7.71
N ALA A 7 -9.76 2.72 7.96
CA ALA A 7 -8.58 3.40 8.49
C ALA A 7 -8.01 4.43 7.51
N LEU A 8 -8.03 4.13 6.20
CA LEU A 8 -7.60 5.07 5.17
C LEU A 8 -8.57 6.25 5.08
N ASP A 9 -9.87 5.98 5.01
CA ASP A 9 -10.90 7.03 4.91
C ASP A 9 -10.86 7.98 6.12
N ALA A 10 -10.70 7.44 7.33
CA ALA A 10 -10.54 8.23 8.54
C ALA A 10 -9.28 9.12 8.51
N ALA A 11 -8.15 8.59 8.02
CA ALA A 11 -6.92 9.36 7.89
C ALA A 11 -7.03 10.48 6.84
N LEU A 12 -7.73 10.21 5.72
CA LEU A 12 -7.99 11.20 4.69
C LEU A 12 -8.89 12.32 5.22
N ALA A 13 -10.04 11.98 5.81
CA ALA A 13 -10.94 12.96 6.41
C ALA A 13 -10.25 13.79 7.52
N ALA A 14 -9.37 13.17 8.32
CA ALA A 14 -8.60 13.89 9.33
C ALA A 14 -7.61 14.91 8.72
N ALA A 15 -7.10 14.66 7.51
CA ALA A 15 -6.14 15.53 6.84
C ALA A 15 -6.79 16.71 6.09
N VAL A 16 -7.97 16.50 5.50
CA VAL A 16 -8.62 17.49 4.62
C VAL A 16 -10.01 17.95 5.08
N GLY A 17 -10.54 17.41 6.18
CA GLY A 17 -11.89 17.68 6.66
C GLY A 17 -12.96 16.99 5.83
N ASP A 18 -14.11 17.64 5.65
CA ASP A 18 -15.28 17.09 4.93
C ASP A 18 -15.28 17.41 3.42
N ASP A 19 -14.17 17.88 2.86
CA ASP A 19 -14.07 18.13 1.42
C ASP A 19 -13.96 16.80 0.66
N ALA A 20 -15.11 16.31 0.19
CA ALA A 20 -15.22 15.06 -0.54
C ALA A 20 -14.36 15.03 -1.82
N GLY A 21 -14.09 16.18 -2.44
CA GLY A 21 -13.22 16.27 -3.63
C GLY A 21 -11.77 16.00 -3.26
N LEU A 22 -11.25 16.68 -2.24
CA LEU A 22 -9.90 16.47 -1.74
C LEU A 22 -9.67 15.05 -1.19
N ILE A 23 -10.66 14.46 -0.52
CA ILE A 23 -10.60 13.06 -0.06
C ILE A 23 -10.40 12.13 -1.25
N ALA A 24 -11.20 12.30 -2.32
CA ALA A 24 -11.10 11.48 -3.53
C ALA A 24 -9.76 11.63 -4.25
N ASP A 25 -9.23 12.86 -4.33
CA ASP A 25 -7.94 13.14 -4.95
C ASP A 25 -6.79 12.50 -4.16
N LEU A 26 -6.77 12.64 -2.83
CA LEU A 26 -5.75 12.01 -1.98
C LEU A 26 -5.84 10.48 -2.01
N ARG A 27 -7.05 9.92 -2.03
CA ARG A 27 -7.27 8.49 -2.18
C ARG A 27 -6.69 7.98 -3.51
N THR A 28 -6.94 8.70 -4.59
CA THR A 28 -6.37 8.39 -5.91
C THR A 28 -4.85 8.45 -5.86
N ALA A 29 -4.26 9.50 -5.28
CA ALA A 29 -2.82 9.64 -5.13
C ALA A 29 -2.18 8.52 -4.30
N PHE A 30 -2.87 8.05 -3.25
CA PHE A 30 -2.45 6.89 -2.46
C PHE A 30 -2.45 5.61 -3.30
N LEU A 31 -3.55 5.31 -4.01
CA LEU A 31 -3.69 4.10 -4.82
C LEU A 31 -2.65 4.05 -5.93
N GLU A 32 -2.47 5.14 -6.67
CA GLU A 32 -1.44 5.20 -7.72
C GLU A 32 -0.03 5.01 -7.13
N SER A 33 0.24 5.56 -5.94
CA SER A 33 1.54 5.39 -5.27
C SER A 33 1.77 3.95 -4.84
N ALA A 34 0.75 3.27 -4.34
CA ALA A 34 0.81 1.86 -3.96
C ALA A 34 1.03 0.97 -5.20
N GLU A 35 0.29 1.21 -6.28
CA GLU A 35 0.44 0.50 -7.55
C GLU A 35 1.84 0.64 -8.15
N ARG A 36 2.43 1.84 -8.07
CA ARG A 36 3.83 2.07 -8.48
C ARG A 36 4.81 1.20 -7.69
N GLN A 37 4.64 1.06 -6.37
CA GLN A 37 5.52 0.17 -5.58
C GLN A 37 5.27 -1.31 -5.91
N LEU A 38 4.03 -1.71 -6.17
CA LEU A 38 3.70 -3.08 -6.61
C LEU A 38 4.36 -3.42 -7.96
N ASP A 39 4.33 -2.50 -8.93
CA ASP A 39 5.01 -2.70 -10.21
C ASP A 39 6.51 -2.87 -10.01
N LEU A 40 7.14 -2.02 -9.19
CA LEU A 40 8.56 -2.13 -8.85
C LEU A 40 8.91 -3.46 -8.16
N LEU A 41 8.11 -3.90 -7.19
CA LEU A 41 8.26 -5.22 -6.55
C LEU A 41 8.18 -6.35 -7.58
N SER A 42 7.21 -6.30 -8.50
CA SER A 42 7.02 -7.35 -9.51
C SER A 42 8.19 -7.49 -10.48
N ARG A 43 8.97 -6.42 -10.67
CA ARG A 43 10.12 -6.36 -11.58
C ARG A 43 11.46 -6.54 -10.86
N ALA A 44 11.50 -6.46 -9.54
CA ALA A 44 12.73 -6.61 -8.78
C ALA A 44 13.36 -7.99 -9.00
N ARG A 45 14.66 -8.01 -9.28
CA ARG A 45 15.46 -9.23 -9.52
C ARG A 45 16.49 -9.50 -8.43
N CYS A 46 16.65 -8.56 -7.50
CA CYS A 46 17.58 -8.67 -6.38
C CYS A 46 16.94 -8.16 -5.09
N ASP A 47 17.51 -8.58 -3.97
CA ASP A 47 17.01 -8.27 -2.61
C ASP A 47 16.94 -6.76 -2.37
N ALA A 48 17.95 -6.01 -2.79
CA ALA A 48 18.01 -4.57 -2.56
C ALA A 48 16.83 -3.81 -3.19
N ASN A 49 16.52 -4.09 -4.47
CA ASN A 49 15.41 -3.44 -5.17
C ASN A 49 14.06 -3.86 -4.59
N TRP A 50 13.94 -5.14 -4.21
CA TRP A 50 12.75 -5.68 -3.58
C TRP A 50 12.48 -5.04 -2.22
N GLN A 51 13.47 -5.03 -1.34
CA GLN A 51 13.40 -4.41 -0.01
C GLN A 51 13.11 -2.93 -0.09
N LEU A 52 13.76 -2.20 -1.01
CA LEU A 52 13.51 -0.77 -1.18
C LEU A 52 12.06 -0.49 -1.58
N ALA A 53 11.51 -1.23 -2.54
CA ALA A 53 10.11 -1.06 -2.96
C ALA A 53 9.13 -1.46 -1.84
N ALA A 54 9.43 -2.53 -1.10
CA ALA A 54 8.64 -2.94 0.06
C ALA A 54 8.64 -1.88 1.18
N TYR A 55 9.80 -1.31 1.51
CA TYR A 55 9.90 -0.26 2.52
C TYR A 55 9.23 1.05 2.08
N ARG A 56 9.27 1.38 0.79
CA ARG A 56 8.51 2.52 0.25
C ARG A 56 7.00 2.31 0.37
N LEU A 57 6.52 1.09 0.10
CA LEU A 57 5.12 0.74 0.31
C LEU A 57 4.74 0.80 1.80
N LYS A 58 5.62 0.33 2.69
CA LYS A 58 5.44 0.43 4.15
C LYS A 58 5.35 1.89 4.60
N GLY A 59 6.25 2.74 4.12
CA GLY A 59 6.24 4.17 4.43
C GLY A 59 4.96 4.87 3.96
N LEU A 60 4.51 4.56 2.74
CA LEU A 60 3.23 5.05 2.21
C LEU A 60 2.06 4.62 3.11
N ALA A 61 1.98 3.34 3.48
CA ALA A 61 0.93 2.85 4.37
C ALA A 61 0.97 3.50 5.76
N ALA A 62 2.18 3.79 6.28
CA ALA A 62 2.36 4.48 7.55
C ALA A 62 1.84 5.92 7.55
N SER A 63 1.98 6.64 6.43
CA SER A 63 1.46 8.01 6.29
C SER A 63 -0.06 8.10 6.50
N PHE A 64 -0.79 7.02 6.22
CA PHE A 64 -2.26 6.96 6.34
C PHE A 64 -2.73 6.02 7.46
N GLY A 65 -1.83 5.55 8.34
CA GLY A 65 -2.20 4.67 9.46
C GLY A 65 -2.73 3.29 9.06
N VAL A 66 -2.45 2.83 7.84
CA VAL A 66 -2.96 1.58 7.28
C VAL A 66 -2.12 0.39 7.78
N SER A 67 -2.28 0.06 9.05
CA SER A 67 -1.44 -0.89 9.79
C SER A 67 -1.36 -2.29 9.14
N GLY A 68 -2.46 -2.77 8.55
CA GLY A 68 -2.46 -4.03 7.82
C GLY A 68 -1.49 -4.01 6.63
N LEU A 69 -1.57 -2.99 5.78
CA LEU A 69 -0.69 -2.87 4.62
C LEU A 69 0.77 -2.64 5.04
N MET A 70 0.99 -1.89 6.14
CA MET A 70 2.33 -1.73 6.73
C MET A 70 2.95 -3.08 7.12
N ALA A 71 2.20 -3.93 7.81
CA ALA A 71 2.67 -5.25 8.22
C ALA A 71 2.94 -6.15 7.00
N LEU A 72 2.05 -6.13 6.00
CA LEU A 72 2.24 -6.92 4.79
C LEU A 72 3.46 -6.46 3.97
N ALA A 73 3.72 -5.16 3.90
CA ALA A 73 4.91 -4.61 3.27
C ALA A 73 6.19 -4.97 4.03
N ASP A 74 6.14 -5.07 5.36
CA ASP A 74 7.26 -5.54 6.18
C ASP A 74 7.55 -7.03 5.97
N GLU A 75 6.50 -7.87 5.91
CA GLU A 75 6.63 -9.28 5.52
C GLU A 75 7.25 -9.43 4.12
N ALA A 76 6.83 -8.58 3.18
CA ALA A 76 7.40 -8.57 1.84
C ALA A 76 8.89 -8.23 1.88
N ALA A 77 9.33 -7.22 2.62
CA ALA A 77 10.75 -6.87 2.71
C ALA A 77 11.65 -8.03 3.21
N GLN A 78 11.07 -8.98 3.95
CA GLN A 78 11.75 -10.16 4.48
C GLN A 78 11.63 -11.39 3.57
N SER A 79 10.81 -11.35 2.52
CA SER A 79 10.61 -12.47 1.58
C SER A 79 11.61 -12.43 0.42
N ALA A 80 11.69 -13.56 -0.31
CA ALA A 80 12.49 -13.63 -1.52
C ALA A 80 11.95 -12.69 -2.62
N PRO A 81 12.83 -12.04 -3.41
CA PRO A 81 12.41 -11.24 -4.56
C PRO A 81 11.56 -12.02 -5.54
N GLY A 82 10.45 -11.41 -5.96
CA GLY A 82 9.54 -12.01 -6.93
C GLY A 82 8.67 -13.13 -6.38
N ASP A 83 8.58 -13.32 -5.04
CA ASP A 83 7.66 -14.29 -4.43
C ASP A 83 6.22 -14.07 -4.96
N PRO A 84 5.67 -15.02 -5.74
CA PRO A 84 4.37 -14.85 -6.37
C PRO A 84 3.22 -14.85 -5.35
N LYS A 85 3.38 -15.52 -4.20
CA LYS A 85 2.38 -15.52 -3.13
C LYS A 85 2.36 -14.15 -2.46
N MET A 86 3.52 -13.57 -2.20
CA MET A 86 3.61 -12.23 -1.60
C MET A 86 3.02 -11.17 -2.53
N LEU A 87 3.39 -11.19 -3.82
CA LEU A 87 2.84 -10.27 -4.82
C LEU A 87 1.31 -10.37 -4.95
N ARG A 88 0.75 -11.58 -4.92
CA ARG A 88 -0.71 -11.78 -4.95
C ARG A 88 -1.41 -11.20 -3.71
N ARG A 89 -0.84 -11.41 -2.52
CA ARG A 89 -1.38 -10.85 -1.27
C ARG A 89 -1.36 -9.33 -1.29
N LEU A 90 -0.23 -8.74 -1.68
CA LEU A 90 -0.06 -7.29 -1.76
C LEU A 90 -1.03 -6.66 -2.77
N ARG A 91 -1.18 -7.27 -3.95
CA ARG A 91 -2.14 -6.81 -4.95
C ARG A 91 -3.58 -6.89 -4.45
N ALA A 92 -3.96 -7.99 -3.80
CA ALA A 92 -5.29 -8.13 -3.22
C ALA A 92 -5.57 -7.05 -2.15
N ALA A 93 -4.60 -6.77 -1.27
CA ALA A 93 -4.73 -5.71 -0.27
C ALA A 93 -4.91 -4.33 -0.92
N VAL A 94 -4.12 -3.98 -1.94
CA VAL A 94 -4.28 -2.70 -2.66
C VAL A 94 -5.62 -2.61 -3.41
N THR A 95 -6.09 -3.72 -4.01
CA THR A 95 -7.41 -3.75 -4.65
C THR A 95 -8.56 -3.57 -3.65
N GLU A 96 -8.43 -4.06 -2.41
CA GLU A 96 -9.44 -3.83 -1.35
C GLU A 96 -9.61 -2.33 -1.07
N PHE A 97 -8.51 -1.57 -1.03
CA PHE A 97 -8.55 -0.10 -0.91
C PHE A 97 -9.10 0.64 -2.13
N ALA A 98 -9.23 -0.02 -3.29
CA ALA A 98 -9.88 0.58 -4.47
C ALA A 98 -11.39 0.31 -4.51
N LEU A 99 -11.86 -0.68 -3.73
CA LEU A 99 -13.27 -1.10 -3.67
C LEU A 99 -14.05 -0.45 -2.51
N GLY A 100 -13.35 0.05 -1.49
CA GLY A 100 -13.95 0.87 -0.41
C GLY A 100 -14.56 2.18 -0.89
#